data_AF-A0A015YBW0-F1
#
_entry.id   AF-A0A015YBW0-F1
#
_cell.length_a   1.000
_cell.length_b   1.000
_cell.length_c   1.000
_cell.angle_alpha   90.00
_cell.angle_beta   90.00
_cell.angle_gamma   90.00
#
_symmetry.space_group_name_H-M   'P 1'
#
loop_
_entity.id
_entity.type
_entity.pdbx_description
1 polymer ?
#
loop_
_entity_poly.entity_id
_entity_poly.type
_entity_poly.pdbx_seq_one_letter_code
_entity_poly.pdbx_strand_id
1 'polypeptide(L)'
;MFDIYKEYCHQHLIGIGKLWIYKGDKNDPWVLNFPTKFHWKYPSKYEYVEKGLQKFVETYTSHGITSVAFPLLGTNNGGLDKDVVKRMMIDYLSKCEIPVEIYDYDPMASDDLYETFKKRWLSIPDNKKKLVTKIRTQKQIDTIDYAVKSDDLRSMISLINYPGIGIKTMECCFKIVMNYQEEPSLFD
;
A
#
# COMPACT_ATOMS: atom_id res chain seq x y z
N MET A 1 -6.84 -7.76 6.75
CA MET A 1 -5.47 -7.43 7.18
C MET A 1 -5.42 -6.52 8.41
N PHE A 2 -5.81 -5.24 8.30
CA PHE A 2 -5.61 -4.24 9.37
C PHE A 2 -6.21 -4.60 10.73
N ASP A 3 -7.44 -5.15 10.76
CA ASP A 3 -8.07 -5.50 12.05
C ASP A 3 -7.31 -6.62 12.78
N ILE A 4 -6.74 -7.57 12.04
CA ILE A 4 -5.89 -8.64 12.59
C ILE A 4 -4.56 -8.06 13.07
N TYR A 5 -3.93 -7.19 12.26
CA TYR A 5 -2.73 -6.47 12.66
C TYR A 5 -2.92 -5.73 14.00
N LYS A 6 -4.05 -5.01 14.11
CA LYS A 6 -4.42 -4.26 15.31
C LYS A 6 -4.52 -5.18 16.51
N GLU A 7 -5.23 -6.30 16.39
CA GLU A 7 -5.36 -7.29 17.47
C GLU A 7 -3.99 -7.85 17.90
N TYR A 8 -3.12 -8.19 16.95
CA TYR A 8 -1.77 -8.68 17.26
C TYR A 8 -0.89 -7.61 17.91
N CYS A 9 -1.09 -6.33 17.60
CA CYS A 9 -0.44 -5.23 18.33
C CYS A 9 -0.96 -5.13 19.77
N HIS A 10 -2.28 -5.25 19.99
CA HIS A 10 -2.87 -5.26 21.33
C HIS A 10 -2.36 -6.43 22.18
N GLN A 11 -2.10 -7.59 21.56
CA GLN A 11 -1.55 -8.77 22.21
C GLN A 11 -0.01 -8.77 22.32
N HIS A 12 0.68 -7.69 21.91
CA HIS A 12 2.14 -7.59 21.89
C HIS A 12 2.87 -8.68 21.07
N LEU A 13 2.16 -9.25 20.08
CA LEU A 13 2.72 -10.25 19.17
C LEU A 13 3.56 -9.60 18.06
N ILE A 14 3.26 -8.36 17.69
CA ILE A 14 4.06 -7.55 16.76
C ILE A 14 5.08 -6.71 17.54
N GLY A 15 6.35 -6.75 17.11
CA GLY A 15 7.43 -6.00 17.73
C GLY A 15 8.72 -6.06 16.90
N ILE A 16 9.75 -5.35 17.34
CA ILE A 16 11.04 -5.31 16.63
C ILE A 16 11.60 -6.74 16.46
N GLY A 17 11.95 -7.11 15.23
CA GLY A 17 12.43 -8.44 14.87
C GLY A 17 11.34 -9.53 14.81
N LYS A 18 10.07 -9.20 15.09
CA LYS A 18 8.93 -10.11 14.94
C LYS A 18 8.15 -9.76 13.67
N LEU A 19 8.43 -10.50 12.61
CA LEU A 19 7.75 -10.35 11.33
C LEU A 19 6.41 -11.09 11.33
N TRP A 20 5.42 -10.55 10.64
CA TRP A 20 4.14 -11.23 10.44
C TRP A 20 3.71 -11.20 8.98
N ILE A 21 3.50 -12.39 8.42
CA ILE A 21 2.98 -12.57 7.07
C ILE A 21 1.46 -12.69 7.13
N TYR A 22 0.77 -11.78 6.46
CA TYR A 22 -0.66 -11.88 6.20
C TYR A 22 -0.89 -12.43 4.79
N LYS A 23 -1.68 -13.50 4.69
CA LYS A 23 -2.13 -14.09 3.42
C LYS A 23 -3.60 -13.72 3.22
N GLY A 24 -3.87 -12.89 2.22
CA GLY A 24 -5.21 -12.44 1.85
C GLY A 24 -5.96 -13.49 1.02
N ASP A 25 -6.69 -13.03 -0.01
CA ASP A 25 -7.35 -13.94 -0.94
C ASP A 25 -6.32 -14.71 -1.79
N LYS A 26 -6.75 -15.80 -2.42
CA LYS A 26 -5.86 -16.76 -3.11
C LYS A 26 -4.92 -16.13 -4.15
N ASN A 27 -5.34 -15.04 -4.78
CA ASN A 27 -4.60 -14.36 -5.85
C ASN A 27 -3.93 -13.06 -5.37
N ASP A 28 -4.11 -12.67 -4.11
CA ASP A 28 -3.52 -11.45 -3.58
C ASP A 28 -2.05 -11.69 -3.20
N PRO A 29 -1.17 -10.71 -3.43
CA PRO A 29 0.18 -10.75 -2.87
C PRO A 29 0.11 -10.78 -1.34
N TRP A 30 1.04 -11.52 -0.73
CA TRP A 30 1.13 -11.57 0.73
C TRP A 30 1.70 -10.25 1.27
N VAL A 31 1.25 -9.87 2.46
CA VAL A 31 1.75 -8.66 3.13
C VAL A 31 2.67 -9.06 4.28
N LEU A 32 3.95 -8.75 4.14
CA LEU A 32 4.94 -8.87 5.21
C LEU A 32 4.93 -7.61 6.08
N ASN A 33 4.39 -7.73 7.28
CA ASN A 33 4.44 -6.67 8.28
C ASN A 33 5.82 -6.67 8.93
N PHE A 34 6.57 -5.61 8.66
CA PHE A 34 7.96 -5.43 9.08
C PHE A 34 8.06 -4.26 10.06
N PRO A 35 8.14 -4.51 11.39
CA PRO A 35 8.19 -3.44 12.37
C PRO A 35 9.50 -2.64 12.30
N THR A 36 9.43 -1.40 11.82
CA THR A 36 10.56 -0.46 11.77
C THR A 36 10.56 0.53 12.94
N LYS A 37 9.51 0.54 13.77
CA LYS A 37 9.34 1.46 14.91
C LYS A 37 8.71 0.72 16.07
N PHE A 38 9.10 1.07 17.29
CA PHE A 38 8.45 0.57 18.51
C PHE A 38 7.11 1.28 18.76
N HIS A 39 7.09 2.60 18.58
CA HIS A 39 5.88 3.42 18.71
C HIS A 39 5.89 4.47 17.59
N TRP A 40 4.72 4.82 17.08
CA TRP A 40 4.60 5.70 15.91
C TRP A 40 5.19 7.11 16.13
N LYS A 41 5.21 7.60 17.39
CA LYS A 41 5.76 8.91 17.78
C LYS A 41 7.29 8.99 17.80
N TYR A 42 8.00 7.87 17.97
CA TYR A 42 9.46 7.88 18.08
C TYR A 42 10.12 7.63 16.72
N PRO A 43 11.38 8.02 16.47
CA PRO A 43 12.07 7.68 15.22
C PRO A 43 12.31 6.18 15.07
N SER A 44 12.67 5.75 13.87
CA SER A 44 13.21 4.41 13.63
C SER A 44 14.66 4.34 14.09
N LYS A 45 15.23 3.13 14.14
CA LYS A 45 16.63 2.89 14.47
C LYS A 45 17.21 1.84 13.55
N TYR A 46 18.48 1.97 13.21
CA TYR A 46 19.20 0.99 12.40
C TYR A 46 19.08 -0.44 12.96
N GLU A 47 19.21 -0.60 14.29
CA GLU A 47 19.04 -1.89 14.97
C GLU A 47 17.66 -2.54 14.75
N TYR A 48 16.61 -1.76 14.47
CA TYR A 48 15.27 -2.28 14.24
C TYR A 48 15.14 -2.88 12.85
N VAL A 49 15.72 -2.19 11.86
CA VAL A 49 15.78 -2.65 10.47
C VAL A 49 16.65 -3.90 10.38
N GLU A 50 17.83 -3.87 10.99
CA GLU A 50 18.76 -5.00 11.00
C GLU A 50 18.14 -6.27 11.58
N LYS A 51 17.50 -6.18 12.77
CA LYS A 51 16.81 -7.33 13.39
C LYS A 51 15.71 -7.92 12.51
N GLY A 52 14.96 -7.06 11.81
CA GLY A 52 13.92 -7.53 10.89
C GLY A 52 14.50 -8.18 9.63
N LEU A 53 15.58 -7.62 9.06
CA LEU A 53 16.25 -8.15 7.87
C LEU A 53 16.89 -9.51 8.18
N GLN A 54 17.59 -9.61 9.31
CA GLN A 54 18.13 -10.87 9.80
C GLN A 54 17.03 -11.92 9.93
N LYS A 55 15.91 -11.57 10.60
CA LYS A 55 14.79 -12.50 10.76
C LYS A 55 14.19 -12.95 9.43
N PHE A 56 14.07 -12.03 8.47
CA PHE A 56 13.57 -12.34 7.14
C PHE A 56 14.47 -13.36 6.44
N VAL A 57 15.78 -13.10 6.36
CA VAL A 57 16.76 -13.99 5.73
C VAL A 57 16.76 -15.37 6.37
N GLU A 58 16.65 -15.45 7.71
CA GLU A 58 16.59 -16.73 8.44
C GLU A 58 15.32 -17.55 8.16
N THR A 59 14.22 -16.93 7.72
CA THR A 59 12.89 -17.58 7.74
C THR A 59 12.11 -17.55 6.44
N TYR A 60 12.51 -16.79 5.42
CA TYR A 60 11.71 -16.63 4.20
C TYR A 60 11.44 -17.98 3.50
N THR A 61 12.44 -18.86 3.42
CA THR A 61 12.32 -20.19 2.79
C THR A 61 11.30 -21.07 3.50
N SER A 62 11.35 -21.13 4.84
CA SER A 62 10.42 -21.97 5.62
C SER A 62 8.98 -21.45 5.59
N HIS A 63 8.78 -20.17 5.27
CA HIS A 63 7.46 -19.56 5.07
C HIS A 63 6.97 -19.64 3.62
N GLY A 64 7.77 -20.21 2.71
CA GLY A 64 7.42 -20.41 1.30
C GLY A 64 7.40 -19.12 0.48
N ILE A 65 8.19 -18.11 0.88
CA ILE A 65 8.34 -16.87 0.10
C ILE A 65 9.25 -17.15 -1.10
N THR A 66 8.75 -16.90 -2.29
CA THR A 66 9.47 -17.16 -3.57
C THR A 66 9.92 -15.89 -4.28
N SER A 67 9.40 -14.73 -3.89
CA SER A 67 9.84 -13.39 -4.29
C SER A 67 9.36 -12.37 -3.27
N VAL A 68 9.99 -11.20 -3.21
CA VAL A 68 9.60 -10.13 -2.28
C VAL A 68 9.97 -8.75 -2.82
N ALA A 69 9.09 -7.78 -2.56
CA ALA A 69 9.35 -6.37 -2.79
C ALA A 69 9.37 -5.63 -1.44
N PHE A 70 10.39 -4.81 -1.21
CA PHE A 70 10.52 -3.97 -0.02
C PHE A 70 10.52 -2.49 -0.41
N PRO A 71 9.84 -1.60 0.34
CA PRO A 71 10.19 -0.19 0.32
C PRO A 71 11.51 0.03 1.09
N LEU A 72 12.13 1.21 0.95
CA LEU A 72 13.19 1.62 1.88
C LEU A 72 12.66 1.66 3.33
N LEU A 73 13.27 0.84 4.20
CA LEU A 73 12.76 0.59 5.54
C LEU A 73 13.19 1.67 6.54
N GLY A 74 12.22 2.39 7.11
CA GLY A 74 12.47 3.34 8.21
C GLY A 74 13.08 4.68 7.79
N THR A 75 13.18 4.99 6.49
CA THR A 75 13.84 6.21 5.99
C THR A 75 12.95 7.45 6.05
N ASN A 76 11.69 7.35 5.61
CA ASN A 76 10.74 8.48 5.58
C ASN A 76 10.26 8.89 6.99
N ASN A 77 9.10 8.40 7.44
CA ASN A 77 8.56 8.70 8.78
C ASN A 77 9.39 8.13 9.94
N GLY A 78 10.46 7.40 9.63
CA GLY A 78 11.42 6.88 10.60
C GLY A 78 12.70 7.71 10.70
N GLY A 79 13.02 8.55 9.71
CA GLY A 79 14.16 9.48 9.73
C GLY A 79 15.54 8.84 9.56
N LEU A 80 15.63 7.57 9.13
CA LEU A 80 16.93 6.95 8.83
C LEU A 80 17.49 7.45 7.50
N ASP A 81 18.82 7.49 7.41
CA ASP A 81 19.50 7.85 6.17
C ASP A 81 19.23 6.80 5.07
N LYS A 82 18.80 7.26 3.90
CA LYS A 82 18.41 6.39 2.79
C LYS A 82 19.57 5.53 2.28
N ASP A 83 20.76 6.10 2.13
CA ASP A 83 21.92 5.41 1.56
C ASP A 83 22.50 4.38 2.53
N VAL A 84 22.46 4.68 3.84
CA VAL A 84 22.83 3.73 4.89
C VAL A 84 21.86 2.55 4.91
N VAL A 85 20.54 2.82 4.94
CA VAL A 85 19.52 1.76 4.95
C VAL A 85 19.58 0.93 3.68
N LYS A 86 19.71 1.55 2.51
CA LYS A 86 19.78 0.84 1.23
C LYS A 86 20.96 -0.13 1.19
N ARG A 87 22.15 0.30 1.62
CA ARG A 87 23.33 -0.59 1.71
C ARG A 87 23.08 -1.76 2.66
N MET A 88 22.57 -1.48 3.86
CA MET A 88 22.20 -2.52 4.83
C MET A 88 21.20 -3.53 4.25
N MET A 89 20.15 -3.05 3.57
CA MET A 89 19.17 -3.92 2.92
C MET A 89 19.82 -4.80 1.85
N ILE A 90 20.69 -4.23 1.00
CA ILE A 90 21.42 -5.00 -0.02
C ILE A 90 22.28 -6.09 0.65
N ASP A 91 23.06 -5.76 1.69
CA ASP A 91 23.97 -6.68 2.37
C ASP A 91 23.26 -7.90 2.99
N TYR A 92 22.02 -7.72 3.46
CA TYR A 92 21.21 -8.82 3.99
C TYR A 92 20.45 -9.56 2.89
N LEU A 93 19.77 -8.83 2.02
CA LEU A 93 18.85 -9.41 1.04
C LEU A 93 19.56 -10.08 -0.14
N SER A 94 20.83 -9.72 -0.43
CA SER A 94 21.63 -10.43 -1.45
C SER A 94 21.96 -11.87 -1.07
N LYS A 95 21.72 -12.27 0.19
CA LYS A 95 21.86 -13.65 0.68
C LYS A 95 20.64 -14.52 0.36
N CYS A 96 19.54 -13.90 -0.06
CA CYS A 96 18.33 -14.63 -0.44
C CYS A 96 18.47 -15.20 -1.85
N GLU A 97 18.08 -16.48 -2.03
CA GLU A 97 18.04 -17.16 -3.33
C GLU A 97 16.72 -16.93 -4.08
N ILE A 98 16.11 -15.76 -3.89
CA ILE A 98 14.84 -15.37 -4.52
C ILE A 98 14.97 -13.98 -5.15
N PRO A 99 14.15 -13.63 -6.15
CA PRO A 99 14.04 -12.26 -6.62
C PRO A 99 13.64 -11.32 -5.49
N VAL A 100 14.46 -10.29 -5.27
CA VAL A 100 14.21 -9.22 -4.30
C VAL A 100 14.25 -7.87 -5.00
N GLU A 101 13.19 -7.09 -4.84
CA GLU A 101 13.10 -5.72 -5.35
C GLU A 101 13.09 -4.73 -4.20
N ILE A 102 13.85 -3.64 -4.32
CA ILE A 102 13.86 -2.54 -3.34
C ILE A 102 13.40 -1.26 -4.04
N TYR A 103 12.27 -0.74 -3.60
CA TYR A 103 11.64 0.46 -4.15
C TYR A 103 12.03 1.69 -3.33
N ASP A 104 12.55 2.72 -4.01
CA ASP A 104 12.60 4.08 -3.50
C ASP A 104 11.34 4.82 -3.93
N TYR A 105 10.72 5.54 -2.99
CA TYR A 105 9.49 6.25 -3.25
C TYR A 105 9.78 7.52 -4.03
N ASP A 106 9.18 7.62 -5.22
CA ASP A 106 9.12 8.83 -6.01
C ASP A 106 7.66 9.32 -6.07
N PRO A 107 7.33 10.50 -5.50
CA PRO A 107 5.99 11.04 -5.55
C PRO A 107 5.51 11.38 -6.97
N MET A 108 6.43 11.53 -7.93
CA MET A 108 6.14 11.87 -9.33
C MET A 108 6.06 10.66 -10.25
N ALA A 109 6.40 9.46 -9.76
CA ALA A 109 6.31 8.24 -10.55
C ALA A 109 4.86 7.92 -10.93
N SER A 110 4.68 7.30 -12.09
CA SER A 110 3.38 6.80 -12.54
C SER A 110 2.87 5.70 -11.61
N ASP A 111 1.59 5.77 -11.27
CA ASP A 111 0.91 4.78 -10.45
C ASP A 111 -0.18 4.10 -11.31
N ASP A 112 0.10 2.88 -11.77
CA ASP A 112 -0.83 2.13 -12.62
C ASP A 112 -2.17 1.86 -11.94
N LEU A 113 -2.20 1.77 -10.60
CA LEU A 113 -3.45 1.63 -9.85
C LEU A 113 -4.26 2.91 -9.94
N TYR A 114 -3.60 4.06 -9.84
CA TYR A 114 -4.24 5.35 -10.02
C TYR A 114 -4.77 5.53 -11.44
N GLU A 115 -3.97 5.20 -12.46
CA GLU A 115 -4.42 5.32 -13.86
C GLU A 115 -5.61 4.38 -14.15
N THR A 116 -5.57 3.15 -13.63
CA THR A 116 -6.69 2.22 -13.72
C THR A 116 -7.93 2.74 -12.99
N PHE A 117 -7.77 3.26 -11.78
CA PHE A 117 -8.86 3.84 -11.00
C PHE A 117 -9.46 5.05 -11.73
N LYS A 118 -8.63 5.99 -12.21
CA LYS A 118 -9.03 7.17 -12.97
C LYS A 118 -9.82 6.79 -14.22
N LYS A 119 -9.29 5.87 -15.02
CA LYS A 119 -9.97 5.38 -16.23
C LYS A 119 -11.35 4.81 -15.92
N ARG A 120 -11.46 3.92 -14.92
CA ARG A 120 -12.73 3.30 -14.53
C ARG A 120 -13.69 4.27 -13.87
N TRP A 121 -13.19 5.23 -13.09
CA TRP A 121 -14.01 6.28 -12.51
C TRP A 121 -14.65 7.15 -13.58
N LEU A 122 -13.87 7.54 -14.60
CA LEU A 122 -14.33 8.37 -15.70
C LEU A 122 -15.28 7.63 -16.66
N SER A 123 -15.24 6.30 -16.72
CA SER A 123 -16.20 5.51 -17.51
C SER A 123 -17.56 5.34 -16.82
N ILE A 124 -17.68 5.61 -15.52
CA ILE A 124 -18.98 5.57 -14.84
C ILE A 124 -19.76 6.86 -15.19
N PRO A 125 -20.96 6.76 -15.78
CA PRO A 125 -21.78 7.94 -16.06
C PRO A 125 -22.10 8.74 -14.79
N ASP A 126 -22.08 10.07 -14.87
CA ASP A 126 -22.25 10.96 -13.71
C ASP A 126 -23.53 10.67 -12.91
N ASN A 127 -24.64 10.37 -13.60
CA ASN A 127 -25.91 10.00 -13.00
C ASN A 127 -25.91 8.61 -12.31
N LYS A 128 -24.96 7.73 -12.66
CA LYS A 128 -24.80 6.39 -12.07
C LYS A 128 -23.74 6.36 -10.95
N LYS A 129 -22.83 7.33 -10.86
CA LYS A 129 -21.73 7.35 -9.86
C LYS A 129 -22.21 7.13 -8.43
N LYS A 130 -23.28 7.82 -8.01
CA LYS A 130 -23.83 7.68 -6.65
C LYS A 130 -24.34 6.26 -6.38
N LEU A 131 -25.03 5.67 -7.36
CA LEU A 131 -25.59 4.32 -7.26
C LEU A 131 -24.49 3.26 -7.22
N VAL A 132 -23.52 3.37 -8.13
CA VAL A 132 -22.40 2.41 -8.26
C VAL A 132 -21.52 2.45 -7.01
N THR A 133 -21.00 3.64 -6.67
CA THR A 133 -19.98 3.81 -5.61
C THR A 133 -20.53 3.74 -4.19
N LYS A 134 -21.86 3.84 -4.03
CA LYS A 134 -22.54 3.95 -2.72
C LYS A 134 -22.07 5.16 -1.88
N ILE A 135 -21.45 6.16 -2.52
CA ILE A 135 -21.05 7.41 -1.86
C ILE A 135 -22.31 8.19 -1.45
N ARG A 136 -22.33 8.68 -0.21
CA ARG A 136 -23.53 9.25 0.40
C ARG A 136 -23.87 10.64 -0.14
N THR A 137 -22.85 11.47 -0.40
CA THR A 137 -23.03 12.89 -0.72
C THR A 137 -22.52 13.21 -2.11
N GLN A 138 -23.25 14.09 -2.82
CA GLN A 138 -22.82 14.57 -4.15
C GLN A 138 -21.48 15.30 -4.07
N LYS A 139 -21.29 16.12 -3.03
CA LYS A 139 -20.04 16.83 -2.75
C LYS A 139 -18.80 15.91 -2.80
N GLN A 140 -18.88 14.69 -2.23
CA GLN A 140 -17.76 13.75 -2.25
C GLN A 140 -17.48 13.21 -3.65
N ILE A 141 -18.53 12.99 -4.45
CA ILE A 141 -18.39 12.57 -5.84
C ILE A 141 -17.73 13.70 -6.64
N ASP A 142 -18.20 14.93 -6.47
CA ASP A 142 -17.65 16.11 -7.14
C ASP A 142 -16.18 16.34 -6.76
N THR A 143 -15.83 16.12 -5.49
CA THR A 143 -14.44 16.19 -5.02
C THR A 143 -13.56 15.14 -5.67
N ILE A 144 -14.01 13.88 -5.78
CA ILE A 144 -13.25 12.83 -6.47
C ILE A 144 -13.13 13.16 -7.96
N ASP A 145 -14.22 13.61 -8.60
CA ASP A 145 -14.23 14.01 -10.00
C ASP A 145 -13.22 15.11 -10.30
N TYR A 146 -13.22 16.16 -9.48
CA TYR A 146 -12.26 17.24 -9.59
C TYR A 146 -10.82 16.72 -9.39
N ALA A 147 -10.61 15.87 -8.38
CA ALA A 147 -9.30 15.30 -8.07
C ALA A 147 -8.75 14.47 -9.26
N VAL A 148 -9.53 13.52 -9.80
CA VAL A 148 -9.04 12.67 -10.89
C VAL A 148 -8.87 13.40 -12.23
N LYS A 149 -9.61 14.51 -12.43
CA LYS A 149 -9.50 15.37 -13.63
C LYS A 149 -8.39 16.40 -13.52
N SER A 150 -7.86 16.66 -12.33
CA SER A 150 -6.70 17.52 -12.14
C SER A 150 -5.43 16.84 -12.69
N ASP A 151 -4.60 17.60 -13.39
CA ASP A 151 -3.33 17.12 -13.95
C ASP A 151 -2.24 16.94 -12.86
N ASP A 152 -2.47 17.46 -11.66
CA ASP A 152 -1.53 17.44 -10.55
C ASP A 152 -1.54 16.12 -9.76
N LEU A 153 -2.60 15.31 -9.91
CA LEU A 153 -2.73 14.04 -9.21
C LEU A 153 -2.29 12.87 -10.10
N ARG A 154 -1.29 12.12 -9.60
CA ARG A 154 -0.65 11.00 -10.32
C ARG A 154 -0.60 9.68 -9.54
N SER A 155 -1.09 9.66 -8.30
CA SER A 155 -1.02 8.48 -7.44
C SER A 155 -2.21 8.31 -6.52
N MET A 156 -2.49 7.06 -6.16
CA MET A 156 -3.53 6.69 -5.21
C MET A 156 -3.27 7.30 -3.83
N ILE A 157 -2.00 7.43 -3.44
CA ILE A 157 -1.60 8.08 -2.18
C ILE A 157 -2.09 9.53 -2.16
N SER A 158 -1.88 10.26 -3.25
CA SER A 158 -2.27 11.66 -3.34
C SER A 158 -3.80 11.81 -3.39
N LEU A 159 -4.50 10.90 -4.08
CA LEU A 159 -5.96 10.85 -4.12
C LEU A 159 -6.58 10.52 -2.75
N ILE A 160 -5.99 9.58 -2.00
CA ILE A 160 -6.44 9.20 -0.65
C ILE A 160 -6.29 10.36 0.34
N ASN A 161 -5.21 11.13 0.21
CA ASN A 161 -4.94 12.29 1.06
C ASN A 161 -5.64 13.57 0.58
N TYR A 162 -6.42 13.50 -0.49
CA TYR A 162 -7.08 14.66 -1.06
C TYR A 162 -8.13 15.23 -0.08
N PRO A 163 -8.10 16.55 0.22
CA PRO A 163 -9.00 17.14 1.19
C PRO A 163 -10.48 16.91 0.86
N GLY A 164 -11.26 16.51 1.86
CA GLY A 164 -12.71 16.31 1.73
C GLY A 164 -13.16 14.89 1.45
N ILE A 165 -12.23 13.94 1.26
CA ILE A 165 -12.56 12.52 1.13
C ILE A 165 -12.01 11.74 2.32
N GLY A 166 -12.89 11.04 3.04
CA GLY A 166 -12.49 10.19 4.17
C GLY A 166 -11.92 8.85 3.71
N ILE A 167 -10.95 8.31 4.44
CA ILE A 167 -10.30 7.03 4.11
C ILE A 167 -11.29 5.87 3.93
N LYS A 168 -12.34 5.79 4.76
CA LYS A 168 -13.37 4.75 4.63
C LYS A 168 -14.23 4.91 3.37
N THR A 169 -14.50 6.16 2.97
CA THR A 169 -15.16 6.43 1.69
C THR A 169 -14.27 5.99 0.53
N MET A 170 -12.98 6.32 0.58
CA MET A 170 -12.03 5.93 -0.46
C MET A 170 -11.81 4.41 -0.53
N GLU A 171 -11.73 3.71 0.60
CA GLU A 171 -11.63 2.23 0.64
C GLU A 171 -12.82 1.56 -0.06
N CYS A 172 -14.05 1.97 0.26
CA CYS A 172 -15.25 1.43 -0.38
C CYS A 172 -15.31 1.79 -1.87
N CYS A 173 -15.02 3.05 -2.20
CA CYS A 173 -14.99 3.53 -3.57
C CYS A 173 -13.97 2.77 -4.43
N PHE A 174 -12.74 2.62 -3.93
CA PHE A 174 -11.68 1.88 -4.59
C PHE A 174 -12.10 0.45 -4.91
N LYS A 175 -12.63 -0.29 -3.93
CA LYS A 175 -13.09 -1.67 -4.15
C LYS A 175 -14.14 -1.77 -5.24
N ILE A 176 -15.06 -0.82 -5.31
CA ILE A 176 -16.14 -0.84 -6.31
C ILE A 176 -15.60 -0.45 -7.68
N VAL A 177 -14.90 0.67 -7.78
CA VAL A 177 -14.39 1.21 -9.04
C VAL A 177 -13.38 0.25 -9.66
N MET A 178 -12.52 -0.38 -8.86
CA MET A 178 -11.54 -1.36 -9.36
C MET A 178 -12.14 -2.70 -9.80
N ASN A 179 -13.43 -2.93 -9.54
CA ASN A 179 -14.16 -4.08 -10.05
C ASN A 179 -15.25 -3.68 -11.06
N TYR A 180 -15.36 -2.39 -11.40
CA TYR A 180 -16.33 -1.92 -12.37
C TYR A 180 -15.96 -2.42 -13.77
N GLN A 181 -16.93 -3.06 -14.42
CA GLN A 181 -16.90 -3.40 -15.83
C GLN A 181 -18.02 -2.63 -16.52
N GLU A 182 -17.68 -1.99 -17.64
CA GLU A 182 -18.67 -1.32 -18.47
C GLU A 182 -19.62 -2.39 -19.04
N GLU A 183 -20.93 -2.15 -18.94
CA GLU A 183 -21.89 -3.06 -19.55
C GLU A 183 -21.64 -3.07 -21.07
N PRO A 184 -21.50 -4.25 -21.71
CA PRO A 184 -21.33 -4.30 -23.14
C PRO A 184 -22.52 -3.63 -23.83
N SER A 185 -22.25 -2.66 -24.69
CA SER A 185 -23.25 -2.10 -25.60
C SER A 185 -23.71 -3.23 -26.53
N LEU A 186 -24.98 -3.61 -26.47
CA LEU A 186 -25.57 -4.56 -27.41
C LEU A 186 -25.85 -3.93 -28.80
N PHE A 187 -25.42 -2.69 -29.02
CA PHE A 187 -25.69 -1.90 -30.23
C PHE A 187 -24.43 -1.50 -31.01
N ASP A 188 -23.25 -2.03 -30.66
CA ASP A 188 -22.01 -1.87 -31.44
C ASP A 188 -21.71 -3.11 -32.30
#